data_AF-A0A381VFW2-F1
#
_entry.id   AF-A0A381VFW2-F1
#
_cell.length_a   1.000
_cell.length_b   1.000
_cell.length_c   1.000
_cell.angle_alpha   90.00
_cell.angle_beta   90.00
_cell.angle_gamma   90.00
#
_symmetry.space_group_name_H-M   'P 1'
#
loop_
_entity.id
_entity.type
_entity.pdbx_description
1 polymer ?
#
loop_
_entity_poly.entity_id
_entity_poly.type
_entity_poly.pdbx_seq_one_letter_code
_entity_poly.pdbx_strand_id
1 'polypeptide(L)'
;MEWALLIPLSGIAMPLGIVWIVYYYDGRAKEQFHATLQKLIESGQELSPELLESVPGYKGGRKDKNDIRSGLVTSGVGIGIALFGHFGVGVQELFGIGLLVLSIGVGILAYGIYSKNEKGDDLS
;
A
#
# COMPACT_ATOMS: atom_id res chain seq x y z
N MET A 1 26.67 -9.42 27.45
CA MET A 1 26.64 -10.06 26.12
C MET A 1 25.22 -10.20 25.53
N GLU A 2 24.14 -9.86 26.25
CA GLU A 2 22.76 -10.13 25.79
C GLU A 2 22.13 -8.98 24.97
N TRP A 3 22.59 -7.74 25.18
CA TRP A 3 22.07 -6.55 24.50
C TRP A 3 22.46 -6.44 23.02
N ALA A 4 23.50 -7.16 22.59
CA ALA A 4 23.99 -7.11 21.21
C ALA A 4 23.04 -7.80 20.21
N LEU A 5 22.21 -8.73 20.67
CA LEU A 5 21.20 -9.41 19.84
C LEU A 5 19.90 -8.61 19.70
N LEU A 6 19.60 -7.71 20.65
CA LEU A 6 18.42 -6.84 20.58
C LEU A 6 18.52 -5.81 19.46
N ILE A 7 19.73 -5.35 19.14
CA ILE A 7 19.98 -4.34 18.11
C ILE A 7 19.53 -4.82 16.71
N PRO A 8 20.01 -5.95 16.16
CA PRO A 8 19.55 -6.46 14.87
C PRO A 8 18.08 -6.89 14.89
N LEU A 9 17.60 -7.42 16.01
CA LEU A 9 16.19 -7.83 16.16
C LEU A 9 15.24 -6.64 16.08
N SER A 10 15.59 -5.52 16.73
CA SER A 10 14.81 -4.28 16.67
C SER A 10 14.75 -3.68 15.26
N GLY A 11 15.83 -3.80 14.49
CA GLY A 11 15.89 -3.33 13.10
C GLY A 11 14.94 -4.07 12.16
N ILE A 12 14.67 -5.34 12.41
CA ILE A 12 13.69 -6.14 11.64
C ILE A 12 12.27 -5.97 12.19
N ALA A 13 12.12 -5.88 13.52
CA ALA A 13 10.82 -5.75 14.18
C ALA A 13 10.10 -4.44 13.84
N MET A 14 10.84 -3.34 13.68
CA MET A 14 10.29 -2.01 13.36
C MET A 14 9.47 -1.98 12.04
N PRO A 15 10.04 -2.34 10.87
CA PRO A 15 9.27 -2.35 9.63
C PRO A 15 8.10 -3.34 9.65
N LEU A 16 8.25 -4.51 10.29
CA LEU A 16 7.15 -5.46 10.48
C LEU A 16 6.00 -4.86 11.31
N GLY A 17 6.33 -4.15 12.39
CA GLY A 17 5.34 -3.47 13.23
C GLY A 17 4.57 -2.39 12.48
N ILE A 18 5.25 -1.59 11.65
CA ILE A 18 4.60 -0.54 10.83
C ILE A 18 3.61 -1.16 9.84
N VAL A 19 4.00 -2.21 9.12
CA VAL A 19 3.11 -2.90 8.17
C VAL A 19 1.92 -3.52 8.89
N TRP A 20 2.14 -4.14 10.05
CA TRP A 20 1.08 -4.74 10.85
C TRP A 20 0.06 -3.70 11.33
N ILE A 21 0.52 -2.54 11.81
CA ILE A 21 -0.34 -1.42 12.21
C ILE A 21 -1.19 -0.95 11.03
N VAL A 22 -0.58 -0.71 9.86
CA VAL A 22 -1.31 -0.25 8.68
C VAL A 22 -2.40 -1.27 8.27
N TYR A 23 -2.09 -2.56 8.31
CA TYR A 23 -3.03 -3.61 7.96
C TYR A 23 -4.18 -3.74 8.97
N TYR A 24 -3.86 -3.61 10.27
CA TYR A 24 -4.84 -3.62 11.35
C TYR A 24 -5.88 -2.50 11.19
N TYR A 25 -5.44 -1.28 10.83
CA TYR A 25 -6.34 -0.16 10.59
C TYR A 25 -7.17 -0.29 9.29
N ASP A 26 -6.63 -0.84 8.19
CA ASP A 26 -7.44 -1.09 6.97
C ASP A 26 -8.52 -2.16 7.21
N GLY A 27 -8.27 -3.14 8.09
CA GLY A 27 -9.25 -4.15 8.50
C GLY A 27 -10.45 -3.53 9.24
N ARG A 28 -10.18 -2.68 10.23
CA ARG A 28 -11.23 -2.00 11.03
C ARG A 28 -12.09 -1.05 10.19
N ALA A 29 -11.49 -0.39 9.19
CA ALA A 29 -12.22 0.51 8.29
C ALA A 29 -13.29 -0.23 7.43
N LYS A 30 -13.05 -1.49 7.08
CA LYS A 30 -14.02 -2.31 6.31
C LYS A 30 -15.18 -2.77 7.19
N GLU A 31 -14.91 -3.18 8.42
CA GLU A 31 -15.96 -3.63 9.35
C GLU A 31 -16.93 -2.50 9.70
N GLN A 32 -16.42 -1.28 9.94
CA GLN A 32 -17.27 -0.12 10.23
C GLN A 32 -18.15 0.28 9.04
N PHE A 33 -17.65 0.09 7.81
CA PHE A 33 -18.42 0.33 6.60
C PHE A 33 -19.61 -0.64 6.48
N HIS A 34 -19.39 -1.95 6.67
CA HIS A 34 -20.45 -2.96 6.59
C HIS A 34 -21.53 -2.78 7.68
N ALA A 35 -21.12 -2.47 8.91
CA ALA A 35 -22.05 -2.24 10.02
C ALA A 35 -22.92 -0.98 9.81
N THR A 36 -22.35 0.05 9.18
CA THR A 36 -23.08 1.29 8.90
C THR A 36 -24.03 1.11 7.71
N LEU A 37 -23.62 0.39 6.67
CA LEU A 37 -24.49 0.04 5.54
C LEU A 37 -25.69 -0.81 5.95
N GLN A 38 -25.51 -1.79 6.84
CA GLN A 38 -26.65 -2.59 7.35
C GLN A 38 -27.67 -1.71 8.07
N LYS A 39 -27.22 -0.77 8.91
CA LYS A 39 -28.12 0.17 9.61
C LYS A 39 -28.85 1.13 8.66
N LEU A 40 -28.19 1.56 7.58
CA LEU A 40 -28.79 2.40 6.55
C LEU A 40 -29.86 1.64 5.75
N ILE A 41 -29.61 0.38 5.39
CA ILE A 41 -30.59 -0.48 4.68
C ILE A 41 -31.81 -0.80 5.56
N GLU A 42 -31.60 -1.08 6.85
CA GLU A 42 -32.70 -1.32 7.80
C GLU A 42 -33.56 -0.08 8.07
N SER A 43 -33.01 1.13 7.92
CA SER A 43 -33.76 2.38 8.12
C SER A 43 -34.71 2.77 6.97
N GLY A 44 -34.73 2.02 5.86
CA GLY A 44 -35.68 2.24 4.77
C GLY A 44 -35.48 3.53 3.95
N GLN A 45 -34.33 4.20 4.08
CA GLN A 45 -33.97 5.33 3.25
C GLN A 45 -33.53 4.89 1.84
N GLU A 46 -34.07 5.53 0.81
CA GLU A 46 -33.61 5.38 -0.57
C GLU A 46 -32.11 5.69 -0.62
N LEU A 47 -31.31 4.73 -1.07
CA LEU A 47 -29.85 4.84 -1.14
C LEU A 47 -29.47 5.86 -2.22
N SER A 48 -29.60 7.16 -1.92
CA SER A 48 -29.02 8.22 -2.76
C SER A 48 -27.48 8.08 -2.72
N PRO A 49 -26.79 8.12 -3.87
CA PRO A 49 -25.33 8.04 -3.96
C PRO A 49 -24.58 8.98 -3.01
N GLU A 50 -25.20 10.10 -2.66
CA GLU A 50 -24.67 11.14 -1.75
C GLU A 50 -24.57 10.65 -0.29
N LEU A 51 -25.50 9.81 0.17
CA LEU A 51 -25.44 9.23 1.52
C LEU A 51 -24.37 8.15 1.60
N LEU A 52 -24.17 7.39 0.53
CA LEU A 52 -23.09 6.41 0.43
C LEU A 52 -21.71 7.09 0.53
N GLU A 53 -21.49 8.23 -0.13
CA GLU A 53 -20.25 9.03 -0.01
C GLU A 53 -19.98 9.57 1.39
N SER A 54 -21.03 9.83 2.17
CA SER A 54 -20.90 10.32 3.54
C SER A 54 -20.52 9.24 4.57
N VAL A 55 -20.56 7.95 4.20
CA VAL A 55 -20.25 6.86 5.14
C VAL A 55 -18.73 6.76 5.35
N PRO A 56 -18.23 6.84 6.59
CA PRO A 56 -16.82 6.59 6.89
C PRO A 56 -16.46 5.14 6.52
N GLY A 57 -15.61 5.01 5.51
CA GLY A 57 -15.24 3.71 4.91
C GLY A 57 -15.76 3.50 3.49
N TYR A 58 -16.60 4.39 2.96
CA TYR A 58 -17.01 4.36 1.55
C TYR A 58 -15.80 4.57 0.64
N LYS A 59 -15.36 3.49 -0.01
CA LYS A 59 -14.43 3.55 -1.15
C LYS A 59 -15.28 3.80 -2.40
N GLY A 60 -15.76 5.03 -2.54
CA GLY A 60 -16.48 5.48 -3.72
C GLY A 60 -15.73 5.17 -5.00
N GLY A 61 -16.51 4.79 -6.02
CA GLY A 61 -16.13 4.65 -7.43
C GLY A 61 -14.71 4.15 -7.66
N ARG A 62 -14.54 2.82 -7.77
CA ARG A 62 -13.39 2.15 -8.41
C ARG A 62 -12.10 2.94 -8.20
N LYS A 63 -11.72 3.13 -6.93
CA LYS A 63 -10.52 3.87 -6.49
C LYS A 63 -9.40 3.45 -7.42
N ASP A 64 -9.14 4.27 -8.45
CA ASP A 64 -8.30 3.88 -9.57
C ASP A 64 -6.99 3.56 -8.89
N LYS A 65 -6.68 2.26 -8.80
CA LYS A 65 -5.48 1.82 -8.08
C LYS A 65 -4.42 2.53 -8.85
N ASN A 66 -3.85 3.55 -8.22
CA ASN A 66 -2.92 4.41 -8.89
C ASN A 66 -1.66 3.55 -8.98
N ASP A 67 -1.61 2.69 -9.99
CA ASP A 67 -0.56 1.71 -10.20
C ASP A 67 0.76 2.44 -10.38
N ILE A 68 0.72 3.68 -10.87
CA ILE A 68 1.86 4.62 -10.83
C ILE A 68 2.31 4.87 -9.39
N ARG A 69 1.39 5.22 -8.47
CA ARG A 69 1.71 5.41 -7.04
C ARG A 69 2.22 4.11 -6.41
N SER A 70 1.58 2.97 -6.69
CA SER A 70 1.99 1.68 -6.14
C SER A 70 3.38 1.27 -6.64
N GLY A 71 3.65 1.44 -7.93
CA GLY A 71 4.94 1.18 -8.56
C GLY A 71 6.03 2.12 -8.08
N LEU A 72 5.73 3.42 -7.91
CA LEU A 72 6.68 4.39 -7.39
C LEU A 72 7.06 4.08 -5.94
N VAL A 73 6.08 3.79 -5.09
CA VAL A 73 6.34 3.41 -3.68
C VAL A 73 7.16 2.12 -3.62
N THR A 74 6.80 1.10 -4.40
CA THR A 74 7.53 -0.19 -4.43
C THR A 74 8.96 -0.02 -4.94
N SER A 75 9.16 0.82 -5.96
CA SER A 75 10.49 1.16 -6.48
C SER A 75 11.33 1.86 -5.42
N GLY A 76 10.74 2.83 -4.72
CA GLY A 76 11.40 3.55 -3.62
C GLY A 76 11.80 2.62 -2.46
N VAL A 77 10.95 1.65 -2.11
CA VAL A 77 11.28 0.61 -1.12
C VAL A 77 12.45 -0.25 -1.59
N GLY A 78 12.44 -0.70 -2.86
CA GLY A 78 13.55 -1.45 -3.44
C GLY A 78 14.88 -0.70 -3.43
N ILE A 79 14.86 0.58 -3.82
CA ILE A 79 16.03 1.48 -3.71
C ILE A 79 16.51 1.57 -2.26
N GLY A 80 15.59 1.78 -1.31
CA GLY A 80 15.91 1.88 0.11
C GLY A 80 16.57 0.60 0.65
N ILE A 81 16.04 -0.58 0.32
CA ILE A 81 16.61 -1.87 0.71
C ILE A 81 17.99 -2.06 0.06
N ALA A 82 18.14 -1.70 -1.22
CA ALA A 82 19.42 -1.84 -1.91
C ALA A 82 20.49 -0.95 -1.27
N LEU A 83 20.21 0.34 -1.08
CA LEU A 83 21.12 1.29 -0.46
C LEU A 83 21.43 0.90 0.99
N PHE A 84 20.44 0.45 1.75
CA PHE A 84 20.65 -0.05 3.11
C PHE A 84 21.53 -1.31 3.13
N GLY A 85 21.32 -2.24 2.21
CA GLY A 85 22.14 -3.43 2.03
C GLY A 85 23.59 -3.10 1.75
N HIS A 86 23.84 -2.20 0.80
CA HIS A 86 25.19 -1.85 0.36
C HIS A 86 25.94 -0.89 1.31
N PHE A 87 25.29 0.20 1.73
CA PHE A 87 25.93 1.26 2.54
C PHE A 87 25.66 1.15 4.04
N GLY A 88 24.57 0.52 4.45
CA GLY A 88 24.16 0.43 5.86
C GLY A 88 24.78 -0.77 6.56
N VAL A 89 24.40 -1.98 6.14
CA VAL A 89 24.81 -3.24 6.79
C VAL A 89 25.94 -3.97 6.05
N GLY A 90 26.29 -3.57 4.83
CA GLY A 90 27.37 -4.17 4.04
C GLY A 90 27.08 -5.61 3.58
N VAL A 91 25.80 -5.98 3.47
CA VAL A 91 25.35 -7.32 3.09
C VAL A 91 24.94 -7.30 1.62
N GLN A 92 25.69 -8.01 0.79
CA GLN A 92 25.51 -8.00 -0.67
C GLN A 92 24.20 -8.70 -1.09
N GLU A 93 23.74 -9.66 -0.30
CA GLU A 93 22.46 -10.35 -0.50
C GLU A 93 21.28 -9.37 -0.34
N LEU A 94 21.34 -8.46 0.66
CA LEU A 94 20.31 -7.43 0.83
C LEU A 94 20.30 -6.44 -0.33
N PHE A 95 21.47 -6.12 -0.88
CA PHE A 95 21.55 -5.30 -2.10
C PHE A 95 20.82 -5.96 -3.28
N GLY A 96 21.04 -7.27 -3.47
CA GLY A 96 20.33 -8.06 -4.49
C GLY A 96 18.82 -8.11 -4.27
N ILE A 97 18.37 -8.30 -3.03
CA ILE A 97 16.93 -8.28 -2.68
C ILE A 97 16.32 -6.90 -2.98
N GLY A 98 17.03 -5.82 -2.65
CA GLY A 98 16.58 -4.47 -2.94
C GLY A 98 16.43 -4.20 -4.44
N LEU A 99 17.39 -4.66 -5.26
CA LEU A 99 17.30 -4.57 -6.71
C LEU A 99 16.12 -5.37 -7.27
N LEU A 100 15.84 -6.55 -6.74
CA LEU A 100 14.68 -7.36 -7.14
C LEU A 100 13.38 -6.60 -6.87
N VAL A 101 13.22 -6.04 -5.66
CA VAL A 101 12.02 -5.25 -5.30
C VAL A 101 11.90 -4.00 -6.16
N LEU A 102 13.03 -3.35 -6.49
CA LEU A 102 13.08 -2.21 -7.41
C LEU A 102 12.58 -2.61 -8.80
N SER A 103 13.03 -3.74 -9.35
CA SER A 103 12.57 -4.24 -10.65
C SER A 103 11.06 -4.49 -10.68
N ILE A 104 10.49 -5.06 -9.60
CA ILE A 104 9.03 -5.22 -9.47
C ILE A 104 8.33 -3.85 -9.49
N GLY A 105 8.85 -2.90 -8.70
CA GLY A 105 8.29 -1.55 -8.64
C GLY A 105 8.29 -0.84 -9.99
N VAL A 106 9.39 -0.95 -10.75
CA VAL A 106 9.51 -0.36 -12.09
C VAL A 106 8.51 -1.00 -13.05
N GLY A 107 8.29 -2.31 -12.98
CA GLY A 107 7.28 -2.98 -13.80
C GLY A 107 5.86 -2.48 -13.54
N ILE A 108 5.49 -2.32 -12.26
CA ILE A 108 4.19 -1.78 -11.87
C ILE A 108 4.06 -0.30 -12.30
N LEU A 109 5.14 0.48 -12.16
CA LEU A 109 5.17 1.89 -12.56
C LEU A 109 4.99 2.04 -14.08
N ALA A 110 5.70 1.23 -14.87
CA ALA A 110 5.60 1.23 -16.33
C ALA A 110 4.18 0.84 -16.78
N TYR A 111 3.61 -0.21 -16.19
CA TYR A 111 2.22 -0.60 -16.46
C TYR A 111 1.23 0.52 -16.10
N GLY A 112 1.42 1.17 -14.95
CA GLY A 112 0.57 2.28 -14.51
C GLY A 112 0.61 3.47 -15.46
N ILE A 113 1.78 3.82 -15.99
CA ILE A 113 1.92 4.91 -16.98
C ILE A 113 1.27 4.52 -18.30
N TYR A 114 1.50 3.28 -18.77
CA TYR A 114 0.91 2.76 -20.00
C TYR A 114 -0.63 2.76 -19.95
N SER A 115 -1.21 2.17 -18.90
CA SER A 115 -2.68 2.11 -18.73
C SER A 115 -3.31 3.49 -18.58
N LYS A 116 -2.61 4.45 -17.97
CA LYS A 116 -3.10 5.84 -17.85
C LYS A 116 -3.12 6.56 -19.21
N ASN A 117 -2.16 6.28 -20.08
CA ASN A 117 -2.12 6.87 -21.41
C ASN A 117 -3.19 6.26 -22.33
N GLU A 118 -3.41 4.95 -22.27
CA GLU A 118 -4.44 4.25 -23.06
C GLU A 118 -5.86 4.75 -22.75
N LYS A 119 -6.19 4.92 -21.46
CA LYS A 119 -7.46 5.54 -21.04
C LYS A 119 -7.62 7.00 -21.50
N GLY A 120 -6.53 7.70 -21.80
CA GLY A 120 -6.56 9.08 -22.30
C GLY A 120 -6.89 9.18 -23.79
N ASP A 121 -6.48 8.19 -24.57
CA ASP A 121 -6.74 8.09 -26.02
C ASP A 121 -8.18 7.60 -26.30
N ASP A 122 -8.74 6.72 -25.45
CA ASP A 122 -10.12 6.23 -25.58
C ASP A 122 -11.20 7.29 -25.28
N LEU A 123 -10.81 8.46 -24.75
CA LEU A 123 -11.69 9.56 -24.36
C LEU A 123 -11.62 10.77 -25.31
N SER A 124 -10.80 10.71 -26.38
CA SER A 124 -10.66 11.74 -27.42
C SER A 124 -11.28 11.34 -28.74
#